data_AF-A0A7G8FX13-F1
#
_entry.id   AF-A0A7G8FX13-F1
#
_cell.length_a   1.000
_cell.length_b   1.000
_cell.length_c   1.000
_cell.angle_alpha   90.00
_cell.angle_beta   90.00
_cell.angle_gamma   90.00
#
_symmetry.space_group_name_H-M   'P 1'
#
loop_
_entity.id
_entity.type
_entity.pdbx_description
1 polymer ?
#
loop_
_entity_poly.entity_id
_entity_poly.type
_entity_poly.pdbx_seq_one_letter_code
_entity_poly.pdbx_strand_id
1 'polypeptide(L)' 'MFENIDAVSFFRTTLLPILIVALFALALVAVSARIWLPGDMLAPAPIS' A
#
# COMPACT_ATOMS: atom_id res chain seq x y z
N MET A 1 13.76 -30.88 -11.04
CA MET A 1 14.49 -29.87 -10.24
C MET A 1 14.42 -28.48 -10.86
N PHE A 2 14.53 -28.34 -12.19
CA PHE A 2 14.46 -27.04 -12.90
C PHE A 2 13.14 -26.26 -12.72
N GLU A 3 12.00 -26.95 -12.69
CA GLU A 3 10.66 -26.33 -12.61
C GLU A 3 10.44 -25.47 -11.34
N ASN A 4 11.07 -25.83 -10.22
CA ASN A 4 10.99 -25.05 -8.99
C ASN A 4 11.80 -23.73 -9.09
N ILE A 5 12.86 -23.70 -9.89
CA ILE A 5 13.69 -22.50 -10.07
C ILE A 5 12.96 -21.47 -10.94
N ASP A 6 12.25 -21.93 -11.97
CA ASP A 6 11.44 -21.07 -12.84
C ASP A 6 10.29 -20.42 -12.06
N ALA A 7 9.59 -21.21 -11.22
CA ALA A 7 8.55 -20.68 -10.33
C ALA A 7 9.09 -19.62 -9.35
N VAL A 8 10.26 -19.87 -8.74
CA VAL A 8 10.92 -18.93 -7.84
C VAL A 8 11.35 -17.64 -8.57
N SER A 9 11.85 -17.78 -9.81
CA SER A 9 12.23 -16.64 -10.66
C SER A 9 11.01 -15.79 -11.03
N PHE A 10 9.92 -16.43 -11.47
CA PHE A 10 8.66 -15.76 -11.79
C PHE A 10 8.08 -15.00 -10.59
N PHE A 11 8.06 -15.63 -9.42
CA PHE A 11 7.58 -14.99 -8.19
C PHE A 11 8.37 -13.72 -7.86
N ARG A 12 9.71 -13.77 -7.95
CA ARG A 12 10.56 -12.64 -7.54
C ARG A 12 10.58 -11.49 -8.53
N THR A 13 10.49 -11.79 -9.81
CA THR A 13 10.67 -10.79 -10.88
C THR A 13 9.35 -10.23 -11.39
N THR A 14 8.26 -10.97 -11.26
CA THR A 14 6.93 -10.55 -11.76
C THR A 14 5.96 -10.29 -10.62
N LEU A 15 5.73 -11.27 -9.74
CA LEU A 15 4.72 -11.12 -8.68
C LEU A 15 5.15 -10.16 -7.57
N LEU A 16 6.39 -10.26 -7.07
CA LEU A 16 6.88 -9.38 -5.99
C LEU A 16 6.82 -7.89 -6.37
N PRO A 17 7.30 -7.44 -7.55
CA PRO A 17 7.22 -6.03 -7.92
C PRO A 17 5.77 -5.52 -8.00
N ILE A 18 4.85 -6.31 -8.56
CA ILE A 18 3.44 -5.95 -8.65
C ILE A 18 2.83 -5.84 -7.25
N LEU A 19 3.11 -6.81 -6.37
CA LEU A 19 2.63 -6.78 -4.99
C LEU A 19 3.18 -5.58 -4.21
N ILE A 20 4.44 -5.23 -4.39
CA ILE A 20 5.04 -4.05 -3.74
C ILE A 20 4.29 -2.78 -4.16
N VAL A 21 4.06 -2.59 -5.47
CA VAL A 21 3.33 -1.43 -5.98
C VAL A 21 1.88 -1.43 -5.49
N ALA A 22 1.20 -2.59 -5.49
CA ALA A 22 -0.16 -2.71 -5.02
C ALA A 22 -0.29 -2.39 -3.52
N LEU A 23 0.61 -2.91 -2.69
CA LEU A 23 0.65 -2.63 -1.24
C LEU A 23 0.97 -1.17 -0.97
N PHE A 24 1.91 -0.58 -1.72
CA PHE A 24 2.22 0.84 -1.61
C PHE A 24 1.02 1.71 -2.00
N ALA A 25 0.34 1.39 -3.10
CA ALA A 25 -0.86 2.10 -3.54
C ALA A 25 -2.00 1.97 -2.51
N LEU A 26 -2.20 0.77 -1.95
CA LEU A 26 -3.16 0.54 -0.87
C LEU A 26 -2.82 1.40 0.35
N ALA A 27 -1.56 1.40 0.78
CA ALA A 27 -1.10 2.20 1.91
C ALA A 27 -1.28 3.70 1.65
N LEU A 28 -0.93 4.17 0.45
CA LEU A 28 -1.10 5.56 0.02
C LEU A 28 -2.57 5.97 0.08
N VAL A 29 -3.47 5.17 -0.49
CA VAL A 29 -4.91 5.44 -0.45
C VAL A 29 -5.42 5.44 0.99
N ALA A 30 -5.05 4.45 1.79
CA ALA A 30 -5.49 4.34 3.18
C ALA A 30 -5.05 5.54 4.03
N VAL A 31 -3.78 5.94 3.95
CA VAL A 31 -3.25 7.07 4.73
C VAL A 31 -3.80 8.41 4.24
N SER A 32 -3.93 8.60 2.92
CA SER A 32 -4.50 9.81 2.36
C SER A 32 -5.99 9.94 2.68
N ALA A 33 -6.75 8.84 2.59
CA ALA A 33 -8.17 8.84 2.93
C ALA A 33 -8.43 9.08 4.42
N ARG A 34 -7.56 8.57 5.30
CA ARG A 34 -7.70 8.72 6.76
C ARG A 34 -7.84 10.19 7.19
N ILE A 35 -7.08 11.12 6.61
CA ILE A 35 -7.13 12.55 7.00
C ILE A 35 -8.53 13.17 6.81
N TRP A 36 -9.32 12.61 5.90
CA TRP A 36 -10.67 13.08 5.58
C TRP A 36 -11.76 12.34 6.34
N LEU A 37 -11.41 11.53 7.35
CA LEU A 37 -12.40 10.90 8.20
C LEU A 37 -13.13 11.98 9.01
N PRO A 38 -14.47 11.90 9.19
CA PRO A 38 -15.22 12.93 9.88
C PRO A 38 -14.65 13.30 11.25
N GLY A 39 -14.15 12.32 12.01
CA GLY A 39 -13.51 12.57 13.31
C GLY A 39 -12.25 13.45 13.23
N ASP A 40 -11.45 13.34 12.17
CA ASP A 40 -10.23 14.13 11.99
C ASP A 40 -10.54 15.57 11.54
N MET A 41 -11.64 15.79 10.82
CA MET A 41 -12.07 17.11 10.33
C MET A 41 -12.87 17.93 11.34
N LEU A 42 -13.40 17.31 12.40
CA LEU A 42 -14.21 17.97 13.42
C LEU A 42 -13.38 18.70 14.49
N ALA A 43 -12.05 18.59 14.44
CA ALA A 43 -11.19 19.29 15.37
C ALA A 43 -11.33 20.83 15.20
N PRO A 44 -11.74 21.57 16.24
CA PRO A 44 -11.87 23.02 16.14
C PRO A 44 -10.49 23.65 15.93
N ALA A 45 -10.45 24.75 15.16
CA ALA A 45 -9.22 25.50 14.94
C ALA A 45 -8.63 26.00 16.27
N PRO A 46 -7.30 26.13 16.39
CA PRO A 46 -6.67 26.69 17.57
C PRO A 46 -7.21 28.09 17.85
N ILE A 47 -7.71 28.29 19.05
CA ILE A 47 -8.01 29.62 19.57
C ILE A 47 -6.71 30.18 20.16
N SER A 48 -6.27 31.31 19.61
CA SER A 48 -5.15 32.10 20.11
C SER A 48 -5.44 32.68 21.49
#